data_AF-A0A7J8P212-F1
#
_entry.id   AF-A0A7J8P212-F1
#
_cell.length_a   1.000
_cell.length_b   1.000
_cell.length_c   1.000
_cell.angle_alpha   90.00
_cell.angle_beta   90.00
_cell.angle_gamma   90.00
#
_symmetry.space_group_name_H-M   'P 1'
#
loop_
_entity.id
_entity.type
_entity.pdbx_description
1 polymer ?
#
loop_
_entity_poly.entity_id
_entity_poly.type
_entity_poly.pdbx_seq_one_letter_code
_entity_poly.pdbx_strand_id
1 'polypeptide(L)'
;MFLLDTALLHFFQAMKVENMLRIKEEFDYKSLSRKLEIQLDKLIAENERQQKVFDDEVERINLEALNRVSEVERNFAGALEKERLKCQMEYMESVKKLEEKMIENQQKHGCDGFMQDKCNGEVLASTTGPGSSIVEDVAEVKKLLEKEIHMRKEAQEEVNKLKSQLGQCPDSGEGGGSEILKLQKALADEVRQKKKLEEEMIILRSQMLQLTFEADQMRRCLGRNGSANAYGGLDSPMSQVRDSLNGHKTPVAALFEQVGLQKILALLESEDANVSIHAVKVVANLAAEEANQERIVEAGGLTSLLVLLRSYEDENIRRVVAGAIANLAMNETNQELIMIQGGINLLSVTASRAEDPQTLRMVAGAIAN
;
A
#
# COMPACT_ATOMS: atom_id res chain seq x y z
N MET A 1 12.39 50.85 -72.60
CA MET A 1 11.02 51.06 -72.08
C MET A 1 10.17 49.80 -72.28
N PHE A 2 9.91 49.37 -73.52
CA PHE A 2 9.09 48.17 -73.81
C PHE A 2 9.49 46.87 -73.08
N LEU A 3 10.79 46.56 -72.97
CA LEU A 3 11.28 45.37 -72.27
C LEU A 3 11.06 45.43 -70.75
N LEU A 4 11.06 46.64 -70.17
CA LEU A 4 10.84 46.84 -68.74
C LEU A 4 9.35 46.65 -68.40
N ASP A 5 8.46 47.19 -69.24
CA ASP A 5 7.00 47.08 -69.04
C ASP A 5 6.51 45.64 -69.19
N THR A 6 7.07 44.87 -70.12
CA THR A 6 6.76 43.44 -70.26
C THR A 6 7.28 42.61 -69.08
N ALA A 7 8.49 42.89 -68.59
CA ALA A 7 9.01 42.22 -67.39
C ALA A 7 8.16 42.52 -66.14
N LEU A 8 7.71 43.76 -65.98
CA LEU A 8 6.83 44.18 -64.88
C LEU A 8 5.46 43.49 -64.94
N LEU A 9 4.87 43.36 -66.14
CA LEU A 9 3.62 42.66 -66.35
C LEU A 9 3.74 41.17 -65.99
N HIS A 10 4.81 40.50 -66.43
CA HIS A 10 5.07 39.10 -66.10
C HIS A 10 5.31 38.89 -64.61
N PHE A 11 6.02 39.81 -63.95
CA PHE A 11 6.24 39.78 -62.51
C PHE A 11 4.92 39.90 -61.73
N PHE A 12 4.04 40.82 -62.11
CA PHE A 12 2.71 40.94 -61.48
C PHE A 12 1.84 39.70 -61.70
N GLN A 13 1.89 39.09 -62.90
CA GLN A 13 1.18 37.84 -63.17
C GLN A 13 1.73 36.68 -62.33
N ALA A 14 3.05 36.54 -62.23
CA ALA A 14 3.70 35.52 -61.41
C ALA A 14 3.33 35.67 -59.92
N MET A 15 3.41 36.90 -59.39
CA MET A 15 3.04 37.18 -58.00
C MET A 15 1.56 36.90 -57.70
N LYS A 16 0.66 37.15 -58.66
CA LYS A 16 -0.76 36.83 -58.52
C LYS A 16 -1.01 35.32 -58.45
N VAL A 17 -0.30 34.55 -59.28
CA VAL A 17 -0.38 33.08 -59.26
C VAL A 17 0.19 32.53 -57.95
N GLU A 18 1.33 33.05 -57.50
CA GLU A 18 1.96 32.65 -56.24
C GLU A 18 1.08 32.96 -55.03
N ASN A 19 0.53 34.17 -54.93
CA ASN A 19 -0.41 34.53 -53.87
C ASN A 19 -1.67 33.64 -53.89
N MET A 20 -2.17 33.28 -55.07
CA MET A 20 -3.33 32.39 -55.19
C MET A 20 -3.02 30.96 -54.73
N LEU A 21 -1.85 30.42 -55.08
CA LEU A 21 -1.40 29.11 -54.61
C LEU A 21 -1.27 29.09 -53.09
N ARG A 22 -0.63 30.11 -52.51
CA ARG A 22 -0.46 30.22 -51.07
C ARG A 22 -1.80 30.28 -50.32
N ILE A 23 -2.77 31.07 -50.79
CA ILE A 23 -4.11 31.15 -50.18
C ILE A 23 -4.82 29.79 -50.26
N LYS A 24 -4.66 29.07 -51.37
CA LYS A 24 -5.27 27.75 -51.54
C LYS A 24 -4.66 26.73 -50.58
N GLU A 25 -3.34 26.72 -50.45
CA GLU A 25 -2.64 25.88 -49.48
C GLU A 25 -3.10 26.20 -48.05
N GLU A 26 -3.14 27.47 -47.66
CA GLU A 26 -3.63 27.90 -46.35
C GLU A 26 -5.07 27.44 -46.08
N PHE A 27 -5.94 27.50 -47.10
CA PHE A 27 -7.32 27.00 -46.99
C PHE A 27 -7.39 25.48 -46.82
N ASP A 28 -6.60 24.74 -47.60
CA ASP A 28 -6.56 23.29 -47.56
C ASP A 28 -6.01 22.79 -46.20
N TYR A 29 -4.95 23.44 -45.68
CA TYR A 29 -4.43 23.17 -44.34
C TYR A 29 -5.45 23.48 -43.25
N LYS A 30 -6.15 24.62 -43.32
CA LYS A 30 -7.18 24.99 -42.34
C LYS A 30 -8.37 24.03 -42.37
N SER A 31 -8.76 23.58 -43.55
CA SER A 31 -9.80 22.56 -43.74
C SER A 31 -9.40 21.22 -43.14
N LEU A 32 -8.15 20.80 -43.33
CA LEU A 32 -7.61 19.58 -42.74
C LEU A 32 -7.49 19.68 -41.21
N SER A 33 -6.96 20.78 -40.66
CA SER A 33 -6.88 21.03 -39.22
C SER A 33 -8.24 20.89 -38.56
N ARG A 34 -9.27 21.51 -39.14
CA ARG A 34 -10.63 21.44 -38.62
C ARG A 34 -11.21 20.01 -38.64
N LYS A 35 -10.86 19.21 -39.63
CA LYS A 35 -11.27 17.79 -39.68
C LYS A 35 -10.59 16.98 -38.57
N LEU A 36 -9.30 17.24 -38.33
CA LEU A 36 -8.53 16.60 -37.27
C LEU A 36 -9.06 16.99 -35.89
N GLU A 37 -9.37 18.27 -35.67
CA GLU A 37 -10.00 18.76 -34.43
C GLU A 37 -11.32 18.02 -34.15
N ILE A 38 -12.20 17.90 -35.14
CA ILE A 38 -13.47 17.17 -34.98
C ILE A 38 -13.25 15.68 -34.67
N GLN A 39 -12.21 15.05 -35.25
CA GLN A 39 -11.87 13.66 -34.93
C GLN A 39 -11.32 13.53 -33.51
N LEU A 40 -10.49 14.47 -33.08
CA LEU A 40 -9.95 14.51 -31.73
C LEU A 40 -11.08 14.67 -30.70
N ASP A 41 -12.01 15.61 -30.91
CA ASP A 41 -13.16 15.83 -30.03
C ASP A 41 -14.04 14.57 -29.91
N LYS A 42 -14.23 13.84 -31.02
CA LYS A 42 -14.97 12.57 -31.01
C LYS A 42 -14.25 11.50 -30.20
N LEU A 43 -12.93 11.39 -30.34
CA LEU A 43 -12.13 10.44 -29.58
C LEU A 43 -12.09 10.79 -28.08
N ILE A 44 -12.01 12.09 -27.75
CA ILE A 44 -12.11 12.58 -26.37
C ILE A 44 -13.47 12.18 -25.79
N ALA A 45 -14.57 12.48 -26.47
CA ALA A 45 -15.91 12.17 -25.99
C ALA A 45 -16.14 10.66 -25.82
N GLU A 46 -15.62 9.82 -26.72
CA GLU A 46 -15.73 8.36 -26.58
C GLU A 46 -14.86 7.83 -25.43
N ASN A 47 -13.65 8.35 -25.23
CA ASN A 47 -12.82 8.00 -24.08
C ASN A 47 -13.47 8.40 -22.76
N GLU A 48 -14.03 9.61 -22.66
CA GLU A 48 -14.76 10.06 -21.46
C GLU A 48 -15.97 9.17 -21.17
N ARG A 49 -16.70 8.74 -22.21
CA ARG A 49 -17.82 7.82 -22.07
C ARG A 49 -17.36 6.45 -21.56
N GLN A 50 -16.27 5.91 -22.11
CA GLN A 50 -15.71 4.63 -21.68
C GLN A 50 -15.19 4.71 -20.24
N GLN A 51 -14.46 5.76 -19.90
CA GLN A 51 -13.96 5.99 -18.55
C GLN A 51 -15.12 6.02 -17.55
N LYS A 52 -16.20 6.75 -17.86
CA LYS A 52 -17.39 6.78 -17.01
C LYS A 52 -18.01 5.40 -16.79
N VAL A 53 -18.12 4.59 -17.84
CA VAL A 53 -18.65 3.22 -17.72
C VAL A 53 -17.74 2.35 -16.84
N PHE A 54 -16.41 2.50 -16.96
CA PHE A 54 -15.47 1.80 -16.07
C PHE A 54 -15.61 2.27 -14.62
N ASP A 55 -15.72 3.56 -14.38
CA ASP A 55 -15.89 4.12 -13.03
C ASP A 55 -17.20 3.62 -12.40
N ASP A 56 -18.31 3.63 -13.15
CA ASP A 56 -19.61 3.10 -12.71
C ASP A 56 -19.53 1.59 -12.38
N GLU A 57 -18.75 0.80 -13.12
CA GLU A 57 -18.51 -0.62 -12.83
C GLU A 57 -17.66 -0.82 -11.57
N VAL A 58 -16.60 -0.03 -11.40
CA VAL A 58 -15.75 -0.08 -10.20
C VAL A 58 -16.56 0.27 -8.96
N GLU A 59 -17.41 1.29 -9.01
CA GLU A 59 -18.31 1.66 -7.91
C GLU A 59 -19.28 0.52 -7.57
N ARG A 60 -19.87 -0.12 -8.58
CA ARG A 60 -20.77 -1.27 -8.40
C ARG A 60 -20.08 -2.43 -7.69
N ILE A 61 -18.88 -2.81 -8.14
CA ILE A 61 -18.09 -3.90 -7.57
C ILE A 61 -17.71 -3.58 -6.12
N ASN A 62 -17.29 -2.33 -5.85
CA ASN A 62 -16.95 -1.89 -4.50
C ASN A 62 -18.16 -1.95 -3.56
N LEU A 63 -19.33 -1.51 -4.02
CA LEU A 63 -20.56 -1.57 -3.23
C LEU A 63 -20.97 -3.02 -2.93
N GLU A 64 -20.86 -3.92 -3.91
CA GLU A 64 -21.14 -5.34 -3.74
C GLU A 64 -20.16 -6.00 -2.75
N ALA A 65 -18.87 -5.68 -2.84
CA ALA A 65 -17.85 -6.15 -1.92
C ALA A 65 -18.12 -5.66 -0.49
N LEU A 66 -18.45 -4.37 -0.30
CA LEU A 66 -18.78 -3.80 1.01
C LEU A 66 -20.02 -4.46 1.63
N ASN A 67 -21.04 -4.73 0.82
CA ASN A 67 -22.25 -5.43 1.25
C ASN A 67 -21.94 -6.86 1.71
N ARG A 68 -21.12 -7.60 0.95
CA ARG A 68 -20.66 -8.95 1.35
C ARG A 68 -19.90 -8.94 2.66
N VAL A 69 -18.97 -7.99 2.84
CA VAL A 69 -18.22 -7.85 4.09
C VAL A 69 -19.16 -7.57 5.25
N SER A 70 -20.07 -6.59 5.09
CA SER A 70 -21.06 -6.25 6.12
C SER A 70 -21.99 -7.43 6.47
N GLU A 71 -22.35 -8.25 5.48
CA GLU A 71 -23.14 -9.46 5.71
C GLU A 71 -22.39 -10.49 6.53
N VAL A 72 -21.15 -10.76 6.16
CA VAL A 72 -20.26 -11.69 6.87
C VAL A 72 -20.03 -11.23 8.30
N GLU A 73 -19.74 -9.95 8.52
CA GLU A 73 -19.57 -9.37 9.86
C GLU A 73 -20.82 -9.54 10.74
N ARG A 74 -22.02 -9.30 10.19
CA ARG A 74 -23.28 -9.48 10.90
C ARG A 74 -23.52 -10.94 11.27
N ASN A 75 -23.21 -11.85 10.34
CA ASN A 75 -23.33 -13.29 10.58
C ASN A 75 -22.37 -13.76 11.68
N PHE A 76 -21.12 -13.28 11.67
CA PHE A 76 -20.15 -13.56 12.73
C PHE A 76 -20.58 -12.99 14.07
N ALA A 77 -21.06 -11.75 14.12
CA ALA A 77 -21.57 -11.15 15.35
C ALA A 77 -22.75 -11.95 15.92
N GLY A 78 -23.69 -12.38 15.07
CA GLY A 78 -24.81 -13.23 15.46
C GLY A 78 -24.39 -14.61 15.97
N ALA A 79 -23.40 -15.24 15.31
CA ALA A 79 -22.85 -16.52 15.75
C ALA A 79 -22.16 -16.42 17.12
N LEU A 80 -21.38 -15.35 17.33
CA LEU A 80 -20.69 -15.09 18.59
C LEU A 80 -21.68 -14.86 19.75
N GLU A 81 -22.74 -14.09 19.51
CA GLU A 81 -23.78 -13.87 20.51
C GLU A 81 -24.53 -15.16 20.86
N LYS A 82 -24.81 -16.01 19.88
CA LYS A 82 -25.42 -17.33 20.10
C LYS A 82 -24.55 -18.22 20.97
N GLU A 83 -23.25 -18.30 20.70
CA GLU A 83 -22.33 -19.12 21.53
C GLU A 83 -22.16 -18.53 22.94
N ARG A 84 -22.15 -17.19 23.08
CA ARG A 84 -22.17 -16.52 24.39
C ARG A 84 -23.39 -16.92 25.21
N LEU A 85 -24.58 -16.88 24.62
CA LEU A 85 -25.83 -17.27 25.29
C LEU A 85 -25.82 -18.75 25.67
N LYS A 86 -25.31 -19.61 24.78
CA LYS A 86 -25.17 -21.04 25.04
C LYS A 86 -24.24 -21.32 26.24
N CYS A 87 -23.06 -20.71 26.25
CA CYS A 87 -22.12 -20.81 27.39
C CYS A 87 -22.75 -20.28 28.69
N GLN A 88 -23.49 -19.18 28.63
CA GLN A 88 -24.21 -18.64 29.79
C GLN A 88 -25.27 -19.62 30.33
N MET A 89 -26.02 -20.28 29.45
CA MET A 89 -27.00 -21.30 29.83
C MET A 89 -26.34 -22.51 30.47
N GLU A 90 -25.25 -23.02 29.89
CA GLU A 90 -24.49 -24.17 30.42
C GLU A 90 -23.91 -23.86 31.81
N TYR A 91 -23.42 -22.63 32.01
CA TYR A 91 -22.98 -22.15 33.32
C TYR A 91 -24.12 -22.14 34.33
N MET A 92 -25.28 -21.56 33.97
CA MET A 92 -26.44 -21.49 34.85
C MET A 92 -27.00 -22.88 35.20
N GLU A 93 -27.01 -23.81 34.25
CA GLU A 93 -27.41 -25.21 34.49
C GLU A 93 -26.43 -25.91 35.45
N SER A 94 -25.13 -25.67 35.29
CA SER A 94 -24.10 -26.22 36.19
C SER A 94 -24.25 -25.68 37.61
N VAL A 95 -24.53 -24.39 37.77
CA VAL A 95 -24.83 -23.78 39.09
C VAL A 95 -26.05 -24.44 39.72
N LYS A 96 -27.15 -24.57 38.97
CA LYS A 96 -28.37 -25.22 39.48
C LYS A 96 -28.14 -26.66 39.93
N LYS A 97 -27.38 -27.45 39.14
CA LYS A 97 -26.99 -28.83 39.52
C LYS A 97 -26.16 -28.88 40.81
N LEU A 98 -25.30 -27.89 41.04
CA LEU A 98 -24.53 -27.80 42.28
C LEU A 98 -25.40 -27.44 43.48
N GLU A 99 -26.36 -26.52 43.30
CA GLU A 99 -27.35 -26.17 44.33
C GLU A 99 -28.22 -27.37 44.72
N GLU A 100 -28.71 -28.14 43.75
CA GLU A 100 -29.48 -29.37 43.98
C GLU A 100 -28.67 -30.38 44.82
N LYS A 101 -27.41 -30.63 44.46
CA LYS A 101 -26.50 -31.49 45.24
C LYS A 101 -26.24 -30.96 46.66
N MET A 102 -26.15 -29.65 46.83
CA MET A 102 -25.98 -29.02 48.14
C MET A 102 -27.20 -29.23 49.04
N ILE A 103 -28.41 -29.13 48.48
CA ILE A 103 -29.67 -29.39 49.19
C ILE A 103 -29.79 -30.87 49.57
N GLU A 104 -29.47 -31.79 48.66
CA GLU A 104 -29.45 -33.24 48.95
C GLU A 104 -28.47 -33.58 50.08
N ASN A 105 -27.28 -32.96 50.09
CA ASN A 105 -26.31 -33.14 51.17
C ASN A 105 -26.82 -32.59 52.51
N GLN A 106 -27.52 -31.45 52.53
CA GLN A 106 -28.11 -30.91 53.76
C GLN A 106 -29.26 -31.76 54.29
N GLN A 107 -30.12 -32.32 53.42
CA GLN A 107 -31.20 -33.20 53.84
C GLN A 107 -30.70 -34.52 54.45
N LYS A 108 -29.58 -35.06 53.96
CA LYS A 108 -28.94 -36.24 54.54
C LYS A 108 -28.38 -35.98 55.96
N HIS A 109 -28.04 -34.74 56.29
CA HIS A 109 -27.57 -34.35 57.63
C HIS A 109 -28.68 -33.84 58.57
N GLY A 110 -29.91 -33.65 58.08
CA GLY A 110 -31.04 -33.09 58.86
C GLY A 110 -31.95 -34.11 59.57
N CYS A 111 -31.67 -35.42 59.48
CA CYS A 111 -32.57 -36.48 59.94
C CYS A 111 -32.11 -37.26 61.18
N ASP A 112 -31.26 -36.71 62.05
CA ASP A 112 -30.77 -37.44 63.23
C ASP A 112 -30.88 -36.68 64.56
N GLY A 113 -32.09 -36.27 64.93
CA GLY A 113 -32.28 -35.69 66.26
C GLY A 113 -33.69 -35.27 66.61
N PHE A 114 -34.61 -36.22 66.80
CA PHE A 114 -35.78 -35.98 67.65
C PHE A 114 -36.38 -37.29 68.17
N MET A 115 -35.94 -37.75 69.35
CA MET A 115 -36.82 -38.38 70.33
C MET A 115 -36.32 -38.12 71.77
N GLN A 116 -37.29 -37.67 72.54
CA GLN A 116 -37.37 -37.26 73.94
C GLN A 116 -37.07 -38.38 74.95
N ASP A 117 -36.34 -38.11 76.04
CA ASP A 117 -36.75 -38.57 77.38
C ASP A 117 -36.12 -37.78 78.54
N LYS A 118 -36.86 -37.73 79.65
CA LYS A 118 -36.68 -36.93 80.86
C LYS A 118 -35.68 -37.54 81.85
N CYS A 119 -35.07 -36.69 82.71
CA CYS A 119 -35.02 -36.77 84.19
C CYS A 119 -33.70 -36.27 84.81
N ASN A 120 -33.83 -35.18 85.58
CA ASN A 120 -33.21 -34.77 86.85
C ASN A 120 -31.86 -35.36 87.35
N GLY A 121 -31.00 -34.46 87.85
CA GLY A 121 -30.32 -34.64 89.15
C GLY A 121 -28.79 -34.83 89.16
N GLU A 122 -28.10 -33.83 89.73
CA GLU A 122 -26.82 -33.88 90.47
C GLU A 122 -25.47 -34.25 89.80
N VAL A 123 -24.59 -33.24 89.87
CA VAL A 123 -23.13 -33.27 90.17
C VAL A 123 -22.46 -34.64 90.26
N LEU A 124 -21.53 -34.94 89.34
CA LEU A 124 -20.08 -35.03 89.62
C LEU A 124 -19.30 -35.43 88.37
N ALA A 125 -18.01 -35.15 88.44
CA ALA A 125 -17.02 -35.25 87.39
C ALA A 125 -16.86 -36.65 86.77
N SER A 126 -16.22 -36.60 85.59
CA SER A 126 -15.41 -37.61 84.93
C SER A 126 -16.06 -38.44 83.81
N THR A 127 -15.51 -38.16 82.62
CA THR A 127 -15.11 -39.12 81.59
C THR A 127 -16.18 -39.74 80.68
N THR A 128 -15.96 -39.44 79.39
CA THR A 128 -16.17 -40.26 78.16
C THR A 128 -17.53 -40.24 77.44
N GLY A 129 -17.55 -39.58 76.26
CA GLY A 129 -18.50 -39.74 75.13
C GLY A 129 -19.29 -38.48 74.72
N PRO A 130 -19.68 -38.23 73.44
CA PRO A 130 -19.32 -38.84 72.16
C PRO A 130 -18.79 -37.78 71.16
N GLY A 131 -17.48 -37.74 70.93
CA GLY A 131 -16.86 -36.83 69.95
C GLY A 131 -16.69 -37.43 68.56
N SER A 132 -17.35 -38.54 68.21
CA SER A 132 -16.96 -39.32 67.02
C SER A 132 -17.47 -38.77 65.69
N SER A 133 -18.65 -38.14 65.61
CA SER A 133 -19.18 -37.73 64.28
C SER A 133 -18.46 -36.50 63.70
N ILE A 134 -18.20 -35.46 64.50
CA ILE A 134 -17.48 -34.26 64.03
C ILE A 134 -16.02 -34.62 63.71
N VAL A 135 -15.41 -35.53 64.47
CA VAL A 135 -14.02 -35.96 64.23
C VAL A 135 -13.93 -36.87 62.99
N GLU A 136 -14.94 -37.70 62.70
CA GLU A 136 -15.04 -38.46 61.45
C GLU A 136 -15.31 -37.56 60.25
N ASP A 137 -16.25 -36.60 60.33
CA ASP A 137 -16.54 -35.67 59.25
C ASP A 137 -15.36 -34.75 58.96
N VAL A 138 -14.64 -34.28 59.99
CA VAL A 138 -13.41 -33.49 59.81
C VAL A 138 -12.28 -34.36 59.25
N ALA A 139 -12.19 -35.64 59.64
CA ALA A 139 -11.23 -36.57 59.05
C ALA A 139 -11.57 -36.88 57.59
N GLU A 140 -12.85 -36.98 57.24
CA GLU A 140 -13.32 -37.24 55.87
C GLU A 140 -13.13 -36.02 54.98
N VAL A 141 -13.44 -34.82 55.45
CA VAL A 141 -13.15 -33.55 54.75
C VAL A 141 -11.65 -33.36 54.58
N LYS A 142 -10.83 -33.71 55.59
CA LYS A 142 -9.37 -33.66 55.48
C LYS A 142 -8.85 -34.66 54.43
N LYS A 143 -9.40 -35.87 54.38
CA LYS A 143 -9.06 -36.89 53.38
C LYS A 143 -9.49 -36.47 51.96
N LEU A 144 -10.65 -35.84 51.82
CA LEU A 144 -11.13 -35.28 50.55
C LEU A 144 -10.28 -34.09 50.09
N LEU A 145 -9.85 -33.22 51.02
CA LEU A 145 -8.95 -32.10 50.74
C LEU A 145 -7.57 -32.60 50.29
N GLU A 146 -7.01 -33.61 50.96
CA GLU A 146 -5.75 -34.24 50.56
C GLU A 146 -5.86 -34.88 49.17
N LYS A 147 -7.00 -35.52 48.86
CA LYS A 147 -7.28 -36.07 47.53
C LYS A 147 -7.38 -34.99 46.45
N GLU A 148 -8.09 -33.89 46.70
CA GLU A 148 -8.20 -32.75 45.78
C GLU A 148 -6.84 -32.06 45.56
N ILE A 149 -6.02 -31.91 46.62
CA ILE A 149 -4.65 -31.40 46.51
C ILE A 149 -3.79 -32.31 45.64
N HIS A 150 -3.92 -33.63 45.79
CA HIS A 150 -3.20 -34.59 44.97
C HIS A 150 -3.63 -34.51 43.50
N MET A 151 -4.95 -34.51 43.23
CA MET A 151 -5.50 -34.36 41.88
C MET A 151 -5.06 -33.06 41.21
N ARG A 152 -5.02 -31.94 41.96
CA ARG A 152 -4.50 -30.65 41.44
C ARG A 152 -3.01 -30.70 41.17
N LYS A 153 -2.24 -31.41 41.99
CA LYS A 153 -0.80 -31.59 41.77
C LYS A 153 -0.54 -32.45 40.53
N GLU A 154 -1.27 -33.53 40.35
CA GLU A 154 -1.23 -34.35 39.14
C GLU A 154 -1.65 -33.56 37.90
N ALA A 155 -2.75 -32.80 37.97
CA ALA A 155 -3.18 -31.91 36.89
C ALA A 155 -2.16 -30.80 36.58
N GLN A 156 -1.51 -30.24 37.61
CA GLN A 156 -0.45 -29.24 37.45
C GLN A 156 0.82 -29.86 36.85
N GLU A 157 1.14 -31.10 37.20
CA GLU A 157 2.23 -31.88 36.61
C GLU A 157 1.91 -32.24 35.15
N GLU A 158 0.67 -32.59 34.81
CA GLU A 158 0.21 -32.77 33.44
C GLU A 158 0.27 -31.46 32.64
N VAL A 159 -0.16 -30.33 33.21
CA VAL A 159 -0.03 -29.01 32.57
C VAL A 159 1.44 -28.65 32.38
N ASN A 160 2.31 -28.94 33.35
CA ASN A 160 3.75 -28.71 33.23
C ASN A 160 4.40 -29.67 32.21
N LYS A 161 3.89 -30.90 32.08
CA LYS A 161 4.28 -31.88 31.07
C LYS A 161 3.82 -31.44 29.67
N LEU A 162 2.59 -30.98 29.52
CA LEU A 162 2.07 -30.40 28.28
C LEU A 162 2.79 -29.10 27.93
N LYS A 163 3.13 -28.27 28.92
CA LYS A 163 3.90 -27.03 28.73
C LYS A 163 5.36 -27.29 28.36
N SER A 164 5.96 -28.34 28.92
CA SER A 164 7.28 -28.81 28.48
C SER A 164 7.22 -29.50 27.13
N GLN A 165 6.13 -30.18 26.77
CA GLN A 165 5.89 -30.68 25.41
C GLN A 165 5.61 -29.55 24.41
N LEU A 166 4.99 -28.44 24.83
CA LEU A 166 4.84 -27.23 24.02
C LEU A 166 6.19 -26.49 23.86
N GLY A 167 7.03 -26.53 24.89
CA GLY A 167 8.40 -25.99 24.88
C GLY A 167 9.44 -26.92 24.25
N GLN A 168 9.13 -28.19 24.07
CA GLN A 168 9.95 -29.24 23.44
C GLN A 168 9.24 -29.84 22.23
N CYS A 169 8.32 -29.13 21.58
CA CYS A 169 7.87 -29.54 20.27
C CYS A 169 9.10 -29.44 19.36
N PRO A 170 9.69 -30.56 18.91
CA PRO A 170 10.71 -30.45 17.89
C PRO A 170 9.99 -29.99 16.62
N ASP A 171 10.64 -29.09 15.91
CA ASP A 171 10.43 -28.82 14.49
C ASP A 171 9.88 -30.06 13.75
N SER A 172 8.56 -30.15 13.60
CA SER A 172 7.94 -30.85 12.48
C SER A 172 7.43 -29.78 11.54
N GLY A 173 8.40 -29.11 10.92
CA GLY A 173 8.25 -27.93 10.09
C GLY A 173 9.50 -27.05 10.20
N GLU A 174 10.67 -27.62 9.90
CA GLU A 174 11.95 -26.89 9.81
C GLU A 174 11.76 -25.59 9.02
N GLY A 175 11.97 -24.44 9.69
CA GLY A 175 11.97 -23.11 9.08
C GLY A 175 11.24 -22.06 9.92
N GLY A 176 9.97 -22.34 10.26
CA GLY A 176 9.07 -21.30 10.75
C GLY A 176 9.40 -20.73 12.12
N GLY A 177 9.79 -21.54 13.10
CA GLY A 177 10.02 -21.06 14.48
C GLY A 177 11.28 -20.19 14.62
N SER A 178 12.35 -20.57 13.93
CA SER A 178 13.60 -19.80 13.86
C SER A 178 13.40 -18.50 13.08
N GLU A 179 12.61 -18.54 12.01
CA GLU A 179 12.22 -17.35 11.23
C GLU A 179 11.32 -16.42 12.03
N ILE A 180 10.34 -16.92 12.76
CA ILE A 180 9.44 -16.11 13.61
C ILE A 180 10.23 -15.42 14.71
N LEU A 181 11.18 -16.10 15.37
CA LEU A 181 12.05 -15.47 16.38
C LEU A 181 12.99 -14.43 15.76
N LYS A 182 13.53 -14.68 14.56
CA LYS A 182 14.33 -13.69 13.81
C LYS A 182 13.49 -12.48 13.40
N LEU A 183 12.26 -12.69 12.95
CA LEU A 183 11.32 -11.64 12.57
C LEU A 183 10.87 -10.82 13.78
N GLN A 184 10.62 -11.44 14.94
CA GLN A 184 10.31 -10.73 16.18
C GLN A 184 11.49 -9.88 16.67
N LYS A 185 12.72 -10.39 16.56
CA LYS A 185 13.92 -9.63 16.89
C LYS A 185 14.16 -8.47 15.92
N ALA A 186 14.02 -8.72 14.62
CA ALA A 186 14.13 -7.70 13.59
C ALA A 186 13.05 -6.61 13.74
N LEU A 187 11.82 -7.00 14.10
CA LEU A 187 10.73 -6.07 14.39
C LEU A 187 11.04 -5.20 15.61
N ALA A 188 11.61 -5.76 16.68
CA ALA A 188 12.04 -5.00 17.85
C ALA A 188 13.21 -4.04 17.53
N ASP A 189 14.15 -4.47 16.68
CA ASP A 189 15.25 -3.63 16.21
C ASP A 189 14.76 -2.49 15.30
N GLU A 190 13.82 -2.75 14.40
CA GLU A 190 13.16 -1.73 13.56
C GLU A 190 12.37 -0.72 14.39
N VAL A 191 11.62 -1.16 15.41
CA VAL A 191 10.91 -0.25 16.32
C VAL A 191 11.90 0.67 17.05
N ARG A 192 13.08 0.14 17.45
CA ARG A 192 14.14 0.96 18.07
C ARG A 192 14.76 1.95 17.08
N GLN A 193 15.04 1.53 15.84
CA GLN A 193 15.58 2.40 14.80
C GLN A 193 14.59 3.50 14.40
N LYS A 194 13.30 3.14 14.23
CA LYS A 194 12.23 4.09 13.95
C LYS A 194 12.15 5.17 15.04
N LYS A 195 12.21 4.79 16.31
CA LYS A 195 12.22 5.77 17.41
C LYS A 195 13.42 6.72 17.34
N LYS A 196 14.61 6.20 17.02
CA LYS A 196 15.82 7.03 16.84
C LYS A 196 15.68 8.01 15.66
N LEU A 197 15.14 7.54 14.54
CA LEU A 197 14.89 8.38 13.36
C LEU A 197 13.81 9.43 13.63
N GLU A 198 12.78 9.12 14.42
CA GLU A 198 11.78 10.08 14.86
C GLU A 198 12.38 11.18 15.73
N GLU A 199 13.28 10.82 16.66
CA GLU A 199 14.03 11.79 17.48
C GLU A 199 14.94 12.69 16.61
N GLU A 200 15.66 12.12 15.64
CA GLU A 200 16.47 12.88 14.69
C GLU A 200 15.62 13.79 13.80
N MET A 201 14.44 13.33 13.35
CA MET A 201 13.51 14.13 12.56
C MET A 201 12.97 15.32 13.35
N ILE A 202 12.71 15.16 14.65
CA ILE A 202 12.30 16.27 15.53
C ILE A 202 13.41 17.32 15.61
N ILE A 203 14.67 16.89 15.77
CA ILE A 203 15.83 17.80 15.82
C ILE A 203 15.99 18.53 14.49
N LEU A 204 15.94 17.83 13.36
CA LEU A 204 16.08 18.43 12.03
C LEU A 204 14.93 19.41 11.73
N ARG A 205 13.70 19.09 12.13
CA ARG A 205 12.56 20.03 12.03
C ARG A 205 12.80 21.28 12.85
N SER A 206 13.34 21.16 14.06
CA SER A 206 13.70 22.31 14.90
C SER A 206 14.80 23.17 14.27
N GLN A 207 15.83 22.56 13.69
CA GLN A 207 16.91 23.27 13.00
C GLN A 207 16.41 23.98 11.71
N MET A 208 15.54 23.33 10.95
CA MET A 208 14.87 23.93 9.78
C MET A 208 14.03 25.14 10.18
N LEU A 209 13.23 25.03 11.25
CA LEU A 209 12.45 26.16 11.76
C LEU A 209 13.35 27.33 12.16
N GLN A 210 14.49 27.04 12.79
CA GLN A 210 15.49 28.05 13.14
C GLN A 210 16.10 28.72 11.91
N LEU A 211 16.52 27.96 10.90
CA LEU A 211 17.08 28.50 9.64
C LEU A 211 16.05 29.30 8.84
N THR A 212 14.80 28.86 8.83
CA THR A 212 13.71 29.60 8.16
C THR A 212 13.42 30.92 8.87
N PHE A 213 13.45 30.91 10.21
CA PHE A 213 13.32 32.11 11.03
C PHE A 213 14.49 33.09 10.82
N GLU A 214 15.72 32.59 10.71
CA GLU A 214 16.90 33.40 10.40
C GLU A 214 16.86 33.97 8.98
N ALA A 215 16.43 33.18 7.98
CA ALA A 215 16.24 33.64 6.60
C ALA A 215 15.14 34.72 6.49
N ASP A 216 14.04 34.58 7.23
CA ASP A 216 12.97 35.57 7.29
C ASP A 216 13.40 36.86 8.01
N GLN A 217 14.23 36.75 9.05
CA GLN A 217 14.88 37.92 9.65
C GLN A 217 15.78 38.64 8.64
N MET A 218 16.61 37.89 7.90
CA MET A 218 17.51 38.44 6.89
C MET A 218 16.74 39.14 5.76
N ARG A 219 15.59 38.58 5.34
CA ARG A 219 14.67 39.17 4.37
C ARG A 219 14.06 40.48 4.88
N ARG A 220 13.69 40.58 6.16
CA ARG A 220 13.18 41.83 6.76
C ARG A 220 14.25 42.91 6.91
N CYS A 221 15.51 42.53 7.14
CA CYS A 221 16.62 43.49 7.16
C CYS A 221 16.89 44.10 5.77
N LEU A 222 16.74 43.32 4.70
CA LEU A 222 16.93 43.79 3.32
C LEU A 222 15.75 44.64 2.79
N GLY A 223 14.56 44.50 3.37
CA GLY A 223 13.36 45.27 2.97
C GLY A 223 13.25 46.69 3.52
N ARG A 224 14.21 47.16 4.34
CA ARG A 224 14.13 48.47 5.03
C ARG A 224 15.07 49.56 4.49
N ASN A 225 15.65 49.40 3.30
CA ASN A 225 16.55 50.41 2.70
C ASN A 225 16.10 50.85 1.28
N GLY A 226 14.86 51.30 1.14
CA GLY A 226 14.38 51.84 -0.13
C GLY A 226 13.21 52.80 0.04
N SER A 227 13.47 54.01 0.55
CA SER A 227 12.54 55.13 0.52
C SER A 227 13.23 56.34 -0.09
N ALA A 228 12.82 56.74 -1.31
CA ALA A 228 12.51 58.12 -1.70
C ALA A 228 12.27 58.28 -3.22
N ASN A 229 11.10 58.85 -3.54
CA ASN A 229 10.80 59.77 -4.64
C ASN A 229 10.70 59.34 -6.12
N ALA A 230 9.43 59.27 -6.59
CA ALA A 230 8.75 60.31 -7.37
C ALA A 230 8.48 60.11 -8.89
N TYR A 231 7.21 60.39 -9.23
CA TYR A 231 6.58 60.79 -10.51
C TYR A 231 6.34 59.79 -11.67
N GLY A 232 5.05 59.41 -11.82
CA GLY A 232 4.19 59.84 -12.95
C GLY A 232 4.10 58.96 -14.21
N GLY A 233 2.88 58.53 -14.56
CA GLY A 233 2.48 58.34 -15.97
C GLY A 233 1.78 57.02 -16.33
N LEU A 234 0.45 57.03 -16.22
CA LEU A 234 -0.59 56.46 -17.11
C LEU A 234 -0.47 55.05 -17.75
N ASP A 235 -1.57 54.32 -17.53
CA ASP A 235 -2.26 53.33 -18.38
C ASP A 235 -1.74 51.88 -18.51
N SER A 236 -2.49 51.00 -17.83
CA SER A 236 -2.63 49.54 -18.01
C SER A 236 -3.81 49.27 -18.99
N PRO A 237 -4.04 48.08 -19.59
CA PRO A 237 -3.44 46.79 -19.23
C PRO A 237 -3.04 45.87 -20.40
N MET A 238 -1.93 45.15 -20.25
CA MET A 238 -1.79 43.83 -20.86
C MET A 238 -0.82 42.99 -20.03
N SER A 239 -1.09 41.68 -19.99
CA SER A 239 -0.38 40.65 -19.24
C SER A 239 -0.75 40.51 -17.77
N GLN A 240 -1.94 39.95 -17.53
CA GLN A 240 -2.13 39.04 -16.41
C GLN A 240 -2.63 37.68 -16.92
N VAL A 241 -2.05 36.65 -16.31
CA VAL A 241 -2.55 35.27 -16.17
C VAL A 241 -2.32 34.31 -17.35
N ARG A 242 -1.24 33.54 -17.25
CA ARG A 242 -1.41 32.14 -16.82
C ARG A 242 -0.19 31.60 -16.10
N ASP A 243 -0.46 31.14 -14.90
CA ASP A 243 0.43 30.62 -13.86
C ASP A 243 1.42 29.57 -14.35
N SER A 244 2.70 29.86 -14.16
CA SER A 244 3.71 28.84 -13.89
C SER A 244 3.50 28.30 -12.48
N LEU A 245 2.50 27.43 -12.29
CA LEU A 245 2.44 26.56 -11.13
C LEU A 245 3.26 25.29 -11.45
N ASN A 246 4.58 25.46 -11.59
CA ASN A 246 5.46 24.30 -11.58
C ASN A 246 5.71 23.96 -10.12
N GLY A 247 5.05 22.88 -9.68
CA GLY A 247 4.97 22.47 -8.30
C GLY A 247 6.36 22.37 -7.65
N HIS A 248 6.55 23.16 -6.60
CA HIS A 248 7.49 22.78 -5.55
C HIS A 248 6.96 21.49 -4.91
N LYS A 249 7.28 20.34 -5.52
CA LYS A 249 7.21 19.06 -4.82
C LYS A 249 8.14 19.16 -3.63
N THR A 250 7.57 18.99 -2.45
CA THR A 250 8.26 18.88 -1.17
C THR A 250 9.43 17.88 -1.30
N PRO A 251 10.62 18.18 -0.76
CA PRO A 251 11.81 17.32 -0.90
C PRO A 251 11.61 15.90 -0.33
N VAL A 252 10.59 15.70 0.50
CA VAL A 252 10.18 14.39 1.03
C VAL A 252 9.50 13.54 -0.05
N ALA A 253 8.67 14.12 -0.92
CA ALA A 253 8.05 13.39 -2.03
C ALA A 253 9.10 12.93 -3.06
N ALA A 254 10.12 13.75 -3.31
CA ALA A 254 11.24 13.39 -4.17
C ALA A 254 12.06 12.21 -3.62
N LEU A 255 12.35 12.18 -2.31
CA LEU A 255 13.05 11.06 -1.68
C LEU A 255 12.22 9.77 -1.65
N PHE A 256 10.92 9.83 -1.39
CA PHE A 256 10.05 8.65 -1.44
C PHE A 256 9.86 8.13 -2.88
N GLU A 257 9.72 9.01 -3.88
CA GLU A 257 9.71 8.62 -5.29
C GLU A 257 11.07 8.02 -5.71
N GLN A 258 12.20 8.55 -5.23
CA GLN A 258 13.54 8.05 -5.59
C GLN A 258 13.87 6.72 -4.91
N VAL A 259 13.54 6.55 -3.62
CA VAL A 259 13.70 5.26 -2.92
C VAL A 259 12.73 4.21 -3.47
N GLY A 260 11.50 4.63 -3.84
CA GLY A 260 10.52 3.77 -4.50
C GLY A 260 11.01 3.29 -5.86
N LEU A 261 11.53 4.20 -6.68
CA LEU A 261 12.09 3.90 -7.99
C LEU A 261 13.26 2.91 -7.90
N GLN A 262 14.21 3.14 -6.99
CA GLN A 262 15.34 2.22 -6.79
C GLN A 262 14.90 0.80 -6.43
N LYS A 263 13.86 0.65 -5.58
CA LYS A 263 13.28 -0.67 -5.28
C LYS A 263 12.61 -1.30 -6.49
N ILE A 264 11.89 -0.53 -7.31
CA ILE A 264 11.27 -1.03 -8.53
C ILE A 264 12.34 -1.49 -9.53
N LEU A 265 13.42 -0.73 -9.69
CA LEU A 265 14.54 -1.11 -10.54
C LEU A 265 15.23 -2.39 -10.05
N ALA A 266 15.39 -2.57 -8.74
CA ALA A 266 15.89 -3.83 -8.18
C ALA A 266 14.98 -5.03 -8.51
N LEU A 267 13.65 -4.82 -8.62
CA LEU A 267 12.73 -5.88 -9.02
C LEU A 267 12.81 -6.23 -10.52
N LEU A 268 13.37 -5.36 -11.37
CA LEU A 268 13.65 -5.71 -12.77
C LEU A 268 14.68 -6.84 -12.87
N GLU A 269 15.60 -6.90 -11.91
CA GLU A 269 16.70 -7.89 -11.85
C GLU A 269 16.30 -9.19 -11.12
N SER A 270 15.01 -9.35 -10.79
CA SER A 270 14.49 -10.57 -10.19
C SER A 270 14.67 -11.79 -11.10
N GLU A 271 14.93 -12.96 -10.52
CA GLU A 271 14.95 -14.25 -11.23
C GLU A 271 13.54 -14.72 -11.62
N ASP A 272 12.51 -14.22 -10.93
CA ASP A 272 11.11 -14.51 -11.28
C ASP A 272 10.65 -13.61 -12.43
N ALA A 273 10.46 -14.23 -13.60
CA ALA A 273 9.96 -13.58 -14.81
C ALA A 273 8.65 -12.81 -14.60
N ASN A 274 7.74 -13.30 -13.74
CA ASN A 274 6.49 -12.59 -13.47
C ASN A 274 6.75 -11.30 -12.70
N VAL A 275 7.64 -11.33 -11.71
CA VAL A 275 8.02 -10.14 -10.94
C VAL A 275 8.68 -9.11 -11.85
N SER A 276 9.62 -9.54 -12.69
CA SER A 276 10.27 -8.65 -13.65
C SER A 276 9.27 -8.05 -14.64
N ILE A 277 8.32 -8.83 -15.18
CA ILE A 277 7.25 -8.32 -16.07
C ILE A 277 6.44 -7.21 -15.37
N HIS A 278 6.00 -7.46 -14.14
CA HIS A 278 5.20 -6.47 -13.41
C HIS A 278 6.02 -5.22 -13.09
N ALA A 279 7.30 -5.37 -12.72
CA ALA A 279 8.20 -4.26 -12.53
C ALA A 279 8.39 -3.43 -13.82
N VAL A 280 8.59 -4.08 -14.98
CA VAL A 280 8.69 -3.38 -16.27
C VAL A 280 7.40 -2.63 -16.58
N LYS A 281 6.22 -3.22 -16.34
CA LYS A 281 4.93 -2.51 -16.54
C LYS A 281 4.83 -1.26 -15.67
N VAL A 282 5.25 -1.34 -14.42
CA VAL A 282 5.28 -0.17 -13.52
C VAL A 282 6.25 0.89 -14.06
N VAL A 283 7.45 0.49 -14.49
CA VAL A 283 8.42 1.42 -15.10
C VAL A 283 7.88 2.05 -16.39
N ALA A 284 7.20 1.28 -17.24
CA ALA A 284 6.59 1.79 -18.47
C ALA A 284 5.53 2.84 -18.18
N ASN A 285 4.67 2.59 -17.18
CA ASN A 285 3.66 3.54 -16.73
C ASN A 285 4.30 4.80 -16.13
N LEU A 286 5.35 4.65 -15.33
CA LEU A 286 6.08 5.80 -14.78
C LEU A 286 6.75 6.62 -15.89
N ALA A 287 7.32 5.97 -16.90
CA ALA A 287 7.97 6.62 -18.03
C ALA A 287 7.01 7.33 -18.99
N ALA A 288 5.69 7.08 -18.89
CA ALA A 288 4.69 7.82 -19.66
C ALA A 288 4.60 9.30 -19.22
N GLU A 289 5.04 9.61 -18.01
CA GLU A 289 5.12 10.98 -17.50
C GLU A 289 6.49 11.60 -17.79
N GLU A 290 6.53 12.72 -18.52
CA GLU A 290 7.76 13.42 -18.94
C GLU A 290 8.72 13.69 -17.77
N ALA A 291 8.17 14.14 -16.62
CA ALA A 291 8.94 14.45 -15.41
C ALA A 291 9.66 13.25 -14.77
N ASN A 292 9.36 12.02 -15.21
CA ASN A 292 9.96 10.79 -14.70
C ASN A 292 11.01 10.21 -15.65
N GLN A 293 10.96 10.55 -16.94
CA GLN A 293 11.75 9.90 -17.98
C GLN A 293 13.25 10.03 -17.73
N GLU A 294 13.73 11.25 -17.50
CA GLU A 294 15.15 11.51 -17.20
C GLU A 294 15.58 10.82 -15.88
N ARG A 295 14.76 10.94 -14.83
CA ARG A 295 15.02 10.34 -13.51
C ARG A 295 15.13 8.82 -13.56
N ILE A 296 14.32 8.16 -14.37
CA ILE A 296 14.38 6.70 -14.58
C ILE A 296 15.71 6.31 -15.22
N VAL A 297 16.17 7.08 -16.21
CA VAL A 297 17.44 6.82 -16.88
C VAL A 297 18.63 7.11 -15.97
N GLU A 298 18.61 8.23 -15.23
CA GLU A 298 19.63 8.57 -14.22
C GLU A 298 19.75 7.49 -13.13
N ALA A 299 18.61 6.89 -12.74
CA ALA A 299 18.56 5.81 -11.77
C ALA A 299 19.08 4.46 -12.31
N GLY A 300 19.44 4.38 -13.59
CA GLY A 300 19.95 3.17 -14.24
C GLY A 300 18.87 2.31 -14.92
N GLY A 301 17.62 2.76 -14.97
CA GLY A 301 16.50 1.97 -15.48
C GLY A 301 16.63 1.58 -16.95
N LEU A 302 17.20 2.46 -17.78
CA LEU A 302 17.47 2.14 -19.19
C LEU A 302 18.40 0.93 -19.33
N THR A 303 19.47 0.90 -18.54
CA THR A 303 20.45 -0.20 -18.57
C THR A 303 19.76 -1.53 -18.22
N SER A 304 18.96 -1.56 -17.15
CA SER A 304 18.22 -2.76 -16.74
C SER A 304 17.21 -3.20 -17.82
N LEU A 305 16.50 -2.27 -18.45
CA LEU A 305 15.57 -2.56 -19.54
C LEU A 305 16.28 -3.17 -20.76
N LEU A 306 17.45 -2.64 -21.15
CA LEU A 306 18.24 -3.18 -22.26
C LEU A 306 18.78 -4.58 -21.94
N VAL A 307 19.21 -4.83 -20.69
CA VAL A 307 19.61 -6.18 -20.25
C VAL A 307 18.43 -7.15 -20.35
N LEU A 308 17.23 -6.76 -19.92
CA LEU A 308 16.04 -7.58 -20.03
C LEU A 308 15.67 -7.89 -21.49
N LEU A 309 15.73 -6.88 -22.36
CA LEU A 309 15.44 -7.05 -23.79
C LEU A 309 16.40 -8.04 -24.47
N ARG A 310 17.67 -8.08 -24.02
CA ARG A 310 18.68 -9.02 -24.50
C ARG A 310 18.50 -10.43 -23.93
N SER A 311 18.11 -10.55 -22.66
CA SER A 311 18.19 -11.80 -21.90
C SER A 311 16.95 -12.68 -22.05
N TYR A 312 15.78 -12.08 -22.31
CA TYR A 312 14.52 -12.81 -22.40
C TYR A 312 14.08 -13.07 -23.85
N GLU A 313 13.63 -14.30 -24.11
CA GLU A 313 13.03 -14.70 -25.39
C GLU A 313 11.49 -14.64 -25.38
N ASP A 314 10.87 -14.45 -24.21
CA ASP A 314 9.42 -14.31 -24.08
C ASP A 314 8.92 -13.04 -24.78
N GLU A 315 8.03 -13.21 -25.75
CA GLU A 315 7.41 -12.12 -26.51
C GLU A 315 6.68 -11.10 -25.63
N ASN A 316 6.03 -11.54 -24.53
CA ASN A 316 5.35 -10.63 -23.63
C ASN A 316 6.35 -9.71 -22.91
N ILE A 317 7.51 -10.23 -22.51
CA ILE A 317 8.56 -9.43 -21.87
C ILE A 317 9.10 -8.42 -22.87
N ARG A 318 9.48 -8.89 -24.07
CA ARG A 318 10.02 -8.03 -25.14
C ARG A 318 9.06 -6.90 -25.49
N ARG A 319 7.77 -7.19 -25.61
CA ARG A 319 6.74 -6.19 -25.85
C ARG A 319 6.72 -5.10 -24.79
N VAL A 320 6.64 -5.50 -23.51
CA VAL A 320 6.50 -4.54 -22.41
C VAL A 320 7.79 -3.73 -22.24
N VAL A 321 8.96 -4.36 -22.38
CA VAL A 321 10.27 -3.69 -22.31
C VAL A 321 10.43 -2.71 -23.48
N ALA A 322 10.07 -3.09 -24.70
CA ALA A 322 10.09 -2.19 -25.86
C ALA A 322 9.15 -0.99 -25.66
N GLY A 323 7.97 -1.20 -25.05
CA GLY A 323 7.06 -0.12 -24.69
C GLY A 323 7.65 0.84 -23.65
N ALA A 324 8.33 0.32 -22.63
CA ALA A 324 9.02 1.15 -21.65
C ALA A 324 10.13 1.99 -22.30
N ILE A 325 10.93 1.40 -23.19
CA ILE A 325 11.98 2.10 -23.94
C ILE A 325 11.37 3.15 -24.87
N ALA A 326 10.23 2.86 -25.52
CA ALA A 326 9.54 3.83 -26.36
C ALA A 326 9.12 5.08 -25.59
N ASN A 327 8.59 4.90 -24.38
CA ASN A 327 8.21 6.02 -23.51
C ASN A 327 9.44 6.83 -23.08
N LEU A 328 10.55 6.17 -22.74
CA LEU A 328 11.80 6.86 -22.39
C LEU A 328 12.41 7.63 -23.58
N ALA A 329 12.25 7.12 -24.80
CA ALA A 329 12.72 7.74 -26.04
C ALA A 329 11.95 9.02 -26.42
N MET A 330 10.83 9.33 -25.77
CA MET A 330 10.13 10.61 -25.99
C MET A 330 10.93 11.83 -25.49
N ASN A 331 11.96 11.62 -24.67
CA ASN A 331 12.85 12.66 -24.18
C ASN A 331 14.16 12.68 -24.97
N GLU A 332 14.53 13.84 -25.53
CA GLU A 332 15.72 14.02 -26.39
C GLU A 332 17.04 13.63 -25.69
N THR A 333 17.20 13.96 -24.40
CA THR A 333 18.40 13.60 -23.62
C THR A 333 18.54 12.09 -23.49
N ASN A 334 17.42 11.38 -23.34
CA ASN A 334 17.42 9.92 -23.24
C ASN A 334 17.71 9.25 -24.58
N GLN A 335 17.32 9.84 -25.71
CA GLN A 335 17.58 9.28 -27.05
C GLN A 335 19.08 9.08 -27.30
N GLU A 336 19.90 10.07 -26.92
CA GLU A 336 21.36 9.95 -27.02
C GLU A 336 21.89 8.77 -26.19
N LEU A 337 21.40 8.61 -24.96
CA LEU A 337 21.80 7.51 -24.08
C LEU A 337 21.35 6.14 -24.61
N ILE A 338 20.13 6.04 -25.16
CA ILE A 338 19.61 4.84 -25.81
C ILE A 338 20.50 4.45 -26.99
N MET A 339 20.93 5.43 -27.80
CA MET A 339 21.82 5.20 -28.92
C MET A 339 23.20 4.71 -28.46
N ILE A 340 23.82 5.38 -27.48
CA ILE A 340 25.15 5.05 -26.96
C ILE A 340 25.17 3.64 -26.32
N GLN A 341 24.11 3.25 -25.62
CA GLN A 341 24.01 1.92 -25.01
C GLN A 341 23.62 0.81 -26.02
N GLY A 342 23.52 1.14 -27.31
CA GLY A 342 23.21 0.17 -28.36
C GLY A 342 21.74 -0.25 -28.41
N GLY A 343 20.83 0.55 -27.82
CA GLY A 343 19.40 0.27 -27.78
C GLY A 343 18.78 0.11 -29.16
N ILE A 344 19.18 0.93 -30.15
CA ILE A 344 18.69 0.84 -31.53
C ILE A 344 19.00 -0.52 -32.17
N ASN A 345 20.23 -1.03 -31.98
CA ASN A 345 20.62 -2.34 -32.49
C ASN A 345 19.78 -3.44 -31.85
N LEU A 346 19.60 -3.36 -30.52
CA LEU A 346 18.84 -4.36 -29.77
C LEU A 346 17.35 -4.37 -30.13
N LEU A 347 16.75 -3.19 -30.34
CA LEU A 347 15.39 -3.01 -30.85
C LEU A 347 15.27 -3.58 -32.27
N SER A 348 16.23 -3.30 -33.16
CA SER A 348 16.25 -3.85 -34.52
C SER A 348 16.33 -5.39 -34.53
N VAL A 349 17.20 -5.98 -33.72
CA VAL A 349 17.28 -7.43 -33.55
C VAL A 349 15.97 -7.99 -32.99
N THR A 350 15.36 -7.31 -32.03
CA THR A 350 14.07 -7.69 -31.46
C THR A 350 12.98 -7.69 -32.54
N ALA A 351 12.89 -6.65 -33.37
CA ALA A 351 11.95 -6.59 -34.48
C ALA A 351 12.16 -7.71 -35.50
N SER A 352 13.41 -8.06 -35.81
CA SER A 352 13.70 -9.14 -36.78
C SER A 352 13.29 -10.54 -36.29
N ARG A 353 13.16 -10.72 -34.98
CA ARG A 353 12.82 -11.99 -34.32
C ARG A 353 11.36 -12.05 -33.85
N ALA A 354 10.68 -10.92 -33.77
CA ALA A 354 9.33 -10.85 -33.21
C ALA A 354 8.27 -11.29 -34.23
N GLU A 355 7.43 -12.23 -33.83
CA GLU A 355 6.26 -12.66 -34.60
C GLU A 355 4.98 -11.91 -34.20
N ASP A 356 4.94 -11.36 -32.97
CA ASP A 356 3.78 -10.61 -32.45
C ASP A 356 3.69 -9.21 -33.07
N PRO A 357 2.59 -8.88 -33.79
CA PRO A 357 2.37 -7.53 -34.33
C PRO A 357 2.39 -6.44 -33.26
N GLN A 358 2.05 -6.78 -32.03
CA GLN A 358 2.08 -5.83 -30.92
C GLN A 358 3.51 -5.49 -30.50
N THR A 359 4.39 -6.50 -30.38
CA THR A 359 5.84 -6.29 -30.13
C THR A 359 6.44 -5.41 -31.22
N LEU A 360 6.16 -5.72 -32.49
CA LEU A 360 6.64 -4.93 -33.63
C LEU A 360 6.19 -3.46 -33.55
N ARG A 361 4.94 -3.21 -33.15
CA ARG A 361 4.43 -1.85 -32.99
C ARG A 361 5.15 -1.08 -31.87
N MET A 362 5.42 -1.72 -30.73
CA MET A 362 6.14 -1.09 -29.63
C MET A 362 7.58 -0.76 -30.04
N VAL A 363 8.25 -1.69 -30.72
CA VAL A 363 9.61 -1.47 -31.24
C VAL A 363 9.63 -0.36 -32.29
N ALA A 364 8.67 -0.34 -33.21
CA ALA A 364 8.54 0.74 -34.19
C ALA A 364 8.30 2.10 -33.52
N GLY A 365 7.49 2.15 -32.46
CA GLY A 365 7.30 3.35 -31.66
C GLY A 365 8.59 3.82 -31.00
N ALA A 366 9.38 2.90 -30.43
CA ALA A 366 10.67 3.23 -29.83
C ALA A 366 11.73 3.72 -30.82
N ILE A 367 11.66 3.32 -32.09
CA ILE A 367 12.56 3.77 -33.15
C ILE A 367 12.08 5.08 -33.79
N ALA A 368 10.76 5.33 -33.76
CA ALA A 368 10.16 6.51 -34.35
C ALA A 368 10.26 7.76 -33.46
N ASN A 369 10.21 7.55 -32.14
CA ASN A 369 10.54 8.57 -31.14
C ASN A 369 12.04 8.84 -31.16
#